data_AF-A0A2V8R7F1-F1
#
_entry.id   AF-A0A2V8R7F1-F1
#
_cell.length_a   1.000
_cell.length_b   1.000
_cell.length_c   1.000
_cell.angle_alpha   90.00
_cell.angle_beta   90.00
_cell.angle_gamma   90.00
#
_symmetry.space_group_name_H-M   'P 1'
#
loop_
_entity.id
_entity.type
_entity.pdbx_description
1 polymer ?
#
loop_
_entity_poly.entity_id
_entity_poly.type
_entity_poly.pdbx_seq_one_letter_code
_entity_poly.pdbx_strand_id
1 'polypeptide(L)'
;MISRVLIVVGLLITVAGNLATFNGVHTAVNGMMNSAENGIASVATGMSSAYSWSLISLFGCFILIVGLVLAALKSSAKAAAV
;
A
#
# COMPACT_ATOMS: atom_id res chain seq x y z
N MET A 1 -5.82 -19.61 -11.40
CA MET A 1 -6.27 -18.30 -11.94
C MET A 1 -6.48 -17.32 -10.81
N ILE A 2 -7.22 -17.70 -9.76
CA ILE A 2 -7.45 -16.85 -8.58
C ILE A 2 -6.16 -16.30 -7.92
N SER A 3 -5.10 -17.11 -7.76
CA SER A 3 -3.83 -16.64 -7.18
C SER A 3 -3.17 -15.53 -7.98
N ARG A 4 -3.18 -15.60 -9.31
CA ARG A 4 -2.62 -14.57 -10.20
C ARG A 4 -3.42 -13.27 -10.11
N VAL A 5 -4.75 -13.37 -10.01
CA VAL A 5 -5.62 -12.20 -9.83
C VAL A 5 -5.33 -11.52 -8.50
N LEU A 6 -5.23 -12.29 -7.40
CA LEU A 6 -4.89 -11.74 -6.08
C LEU A 6 -3.52 -11.05 -6.08
N ILE A 7 -2.51 -11.65 -6.72
CA ILE A 7 -1.19 -11.03 -6.85
C ILE A 7 -1.27 -9.70 -7.62
N VAL A 8 -1.97 -9.65 -8.75
CA VAL A 8 -2.04 -8.39 -9.54
C VAL A 8 -2.84 -7.33 -8.78
N VAL A 9 -3.99 -7.69 -8.22
CA VAL A 9 -4.86 -6.76 -7.49
C VAL A 9 -4.18 -6.24 -6.24
N GLY A 10 -3.58 -7.13 -5.44
CA GLY A 10 -2.82 -6.74 -4.26
C GLY A 10 -1.69 -5.78 -4.62
N LEU A 11 -0.97 -6.04 -5.73
CA LEU A 11 0.17 -5.21 -6.15
C LEU A 11 -0.29 -3.81 -6.49
N LEU A 12 -1.37 -3.70 -7.28
CA LEU A 12 -1.92 -2.42 -7.69
C LEU A 12 -2.42 -1.62 -6.48
N ILE A 13 -3.10 -2.26 -5.53
CA ILE A 13 -3.57 -1.60 -4.30
C ILE A 13 -2.39 -1.11 -3.46
N THR A 14 -1.37 -1.94 -3.25
CA THR A 14 -0.16 -1.56 -2.50
C THR A 14 0.57 -0.40 -3.15
N VAL A 15 0.80 -0.44 -4.46
CA VAL A 15 1.51 0.61 -5.18
C VAL A 15 0.74 1.92 -5.15
N ALA A 16 -0.57 1.89 -5.45
CA ALA A 16 -1.42 3.07 -5.41
C ALA A 16 -1.52 3.66 -3.99
N GLY A 17 -1.69 2.80 -2.97
CA GLY A 17 -1.72 3.21 -1.57
C GLY A 17 -0.40 3.86 -1.14
N ASN A 18 0.74 3.25 -1.46
CA ASN A 18 2.06 3.83 -1.16
C ASN A 18 2.26 5.19 -1.83
N LEU A 19 1.89 5.33 -3.11
CA LEU A 19 2.00 6.61 -3.82
C LEU A 19 1.15 7.69 -3.15
N ALA A 20 -0.07 7.37 -2.75
CA ALA A 20 -0.94 8.29 -2.04
C ALA A 20 -0.41 8.62 -0.62
N THR A 21 0.18 7.64 0.08
CA THR A 21 0.90 7.89 1.35
C THR A 21 2.03 8.89 1.17
N PHE A 22 2.86 8.72 0.13
CA PHE A 22 3.94 9.65 -0.18
C PHE A 22 3.42 11.07 -0.46
N ASN A 23 2.30 11.21 -1.16
CA ASN A 23 1.70 12.51 -1.41
C ASN A 23 1.20 13.20 -0.12
N GLY A 24 0.62 12.42 0.81
CA GLY A 24 0.25 12.92 2.13
C GLY A 24 1.46 13.39 2.93
N VAL A 25 2.54 12.59 2.95
CA VAL A 25 3.80 12.96 3.61
C VAL A 25 4.40 14.23 2.99
N HIS A 26 4.43 14.32 1.66
CA HIS A 26 4.92 15.50 0.95
C HIS A 26 4.13 16.76 1.32
N THR A 27 2.80 16.65 1.42
CA THR A 27 1.93 17.74 1.88
C THR A 27 2.27 18.16 3.31
N ALA A 28 2.52 17.19 4.20
CA ALA A 28 2.91 17.49 5.57
C ALA A 28 4.26 18.20 5.64
N VAL A 29 5.26 17.73 4.88
CA VAL A 29 6.59 18.35 4.80
C VAL A 29 6.52 19.79 4.31
N ASN A 30 5.73 20.05 3.27
CA ASN A 30 5.51 21.41 2.78
C ASN A 30 4.84 22.31 3.83
N GLY A 31 3.91 21.76 4.61
CA GLY A 31 3.33 22.44 5.77
C GLY A 31 4.35 22.81 6.84
N MET A 32 5.32 21.92 7.14
CA MET A 32 6.40 22.23 8.08
C MET A 32 7.29 23.36 7.57
N MET A 33 7.66 23.32 6.28
CA MET A 33 8.56 24.30 5.67
C MET A 33 7.91 25.69 5.54
N ASN A 34 6.62 25.75 5.22
CA ASN A 34 5.91 27.01 4.94
C ASN A 34 5.05 27.48 6.13
N SER A 35 5.60 27.42 7.35
CA SER A 35 4.90 27.67 8.63
C SER A 35 4.20 29.05 8.78
N ALA A 36 4.36 29.97 7.82
CA ALA A 36 3.77 31.31 7.86
C ALA A 36 2.24 31.34 7.62
N GLU A 37 1.68 30.37 6.90
CA GLU A 37 0.24 30.28 6.61
C GLU A 37 -0.21 28.83 6.74
N ASN A 38 -0.82 28.45 7.87
CA ASN A 38 -1.45 27.14 8.09
C ASN A 38 -0.50 25.92 8.19
N GLY A 39 0.76 26.11 8.59
CA GLY A 39 1.77 25.03 8.63
C GLY A 39 1.33 23.79 9.44
N ILE A 40 0.89 23.96 10.69
CA ILE A 40 0.43 22.83 11.54
C ILE A 40 -0.83 22.16 10.97
N ALA A 41 -1.77 22.93 10.40
CA ALA A 41 -2.97 22.36 9.79
C ALA A 41 -2.62 21.51 8.56
N SER A 42 -1.71 22.00 7.71
CA SER A 42 -1.21 21.27 6.54
C SER A 42 -0.45 20.00 6.92
N VAL A 43 0.33 20.05 8.01
CA VAL A 43 0.96 18.87 8.61
C VAL A 43 -0.09 17.86 9.06
N ALA A 44 -1.10 18.29 9.81
CA ALA A 44 -2.15 17.41 10.32
C ALA A 44 -2.94 16.75 9.18
N THR A 45 -3.31 17.51 8.15
CA THR A 45 -4.04 16.99 6.97
C THR A 45 -3.16 16.05 6.15
N GLY A 46 -1.89 16.41 5.89
CA GLY A 46 -0.97 15.56 5.14
C GLY A 46 -0.71 14.22 5.86
N MET A 47 -0.47 14.28 7.18
CA MET A 47 -0.21 13.09 7.98
C MET A 47 -1.45 12.21 8.16
N SER A 48 -2.65 12.78 8.33
CA SER A 48 -3.88 11.98 8.42
C SER A 48 -4.16 11.25 7.11
N SER A 49 -3.99 11.92 5.97
CA SER A 49 -4.11 11.31 4.66
C SER A 49 -3.08 10.20 4.46
N ALA A 50 -1.82 10.47 4.80
CA ALA A 50 -0.74 9.49 4.67
C ALA A 50 -1.03 8.21 5.48
N TYR A 51 -1.54 8.35 6.70
CA TYR A 51 -1.93 7.23 7.55
C TYR A 51 -3.07 6.39 6.94
N SER A 52 -4.14 7.04 6.47
CA SER A 52 -5.27 6.34 5.84
C SER A 52 -4.82 5.55 4.61
N TRP A 53 -4.02 6.14 3.74
CA TRP A 53 -3.50 5.45 2.56
C TRP A 53 -2.50 4.34 2.90
N SER A 54 -1.73 4.50 3.99
CA SER A 54 -0.82 3.47 4.47
C SER A 54 -1.58 2.22 4.92
N LEU A 55 -2.75 2.37 5.55
CA LEU A 55 -3.60 1.25 5.94
C LEU A 55 -4.17 0.51 4.72
N ILE A 56 -4.59 1.26 3.68
CA ILE A 56 -5.06 0.69 2.42
C ILE A 56 -3.92 -0.08 1.73
N SER A 57 -2.72 0.48 1.69
CA SER A 57 -1.53 -0.18 1.15
C SER A 57 -1.21 -1.48 1.88
N LEU A 58 -1.33 -1.49 3.21
CA LEU A 58 -1.12 -2.67 4.04
C LEU A 58 -2.15 -3.78 3.72
N PHE A 59 -3.41 -3.42 3.50
CA PHE A 59 -4.43 -4.35 3.02
C PHE A 59 -4.09 -4.92 1.63
N GLY A 60 -3.60 -4.09 0.71
CA GLY A 60 -3.07 -4.55 -0.57
C GLY A 60 -1.94 -5.57 -0.41
N CYS A 61 -1.02 -5.30 0.53
CA CYS A 61 0.10 -6.19 0.85
C CYS A 61 -0.39 -7.54 1.40
N PHE A 62 -1.43 -7.54 2.23
CA PHE A 62 -2.02 -8.78 2.70
C PHE A 62 -2.58 -9.61 1.53
N ILE A 63 -3.32 -8.99 0.60
CA ILE A 63 -3.87 -9.66 -0.59
C ILE A 63 -2.74 -10.23 -1.46
N LEU A 64 -1.64 -9.48 -1.63
CA LEU A 64 -0.43 -9.95 -2.31
C LEU A 64 0.12 -11.23 -1.70
N ILE A 65 0.34 -11.22 -0.39
CA ILE A 65 0.91 -12.34 0.35
C ILE A 65 0.01 -13.57 0.20
N VAL A 66 -1.31 -13.41 0.37
CA VAL A 66 -2.26 -14.52 0.17
C VAL A 66 -2.16 -15.08 -1.26
N GLY A 67 -2.11 -14.21 -2.28
CA GLY A 67 -1.95 -14.61 -3.67
C GLY A 67 -0.65 -15.38 -3.92
N LEU A 68 0.46 -14.92 -3.36
CA LEU A 68 1.78 -15.56 -3.46
C LEU A 68 1.81 -16.92 -2.76
N VAL A 69 1.25 -17.02 -1.56
CA VAL A 69 1.15 -18.29 -0.80
C VAL A 69 0.33 -19.31 -1.59
N LEU A 70 -0.84 -18.92 -2.11
CA LEU A 70 -1.66 -19.81 -2.94
C LEU A 70 -0.94 -20.27 -4.21
N ALA A 71 -0.13 -19.39 -4.82
CA ALA A 71 0.69 -19.76 -5.98
C ALA A 71 1.79 -20.77 -5.60
N ALA A 72 2.47 -20.56 -4.47
CA ALA A 72 3.52 -21.44 -3.97
C ALA A 72 2.99 -22.83 -3.61
N LEU A 73 1.86 -22.90 -2.90
CA LEU A 73 1.20 -24.18 -2.56
C LEU A 73 0.83 -24.97 -3.83
N LYS A 74 0.31 -24.29 -4.86
CA LYS A 74 -0.02 -24.95 -6.13
C LYS A 74 1.24 -25.48 -6.85
N SER A 75 2.37 -24.79 -6.73
CA SER A 75 3.65 -25.23 -7.29
C SER A 75 4.18 -26.47 -6.55
N SER A 76 4.11 -26.47 -5.22
CA SER A 76 4.57 -27.59 -4.39
C SER A 76 3.72 -28.85 -4.59
N ALA A 77 2.39 -28.70 -4.71
CA ALA A 77 1.50 -29.81 -5.02
C ALA A 77 1.77 -30.43 -6.41
N LYS A 78 2.17 -29.61 -7.39
CA LYS A 78 2.53 -30.09 -8.72
C LYS A 78 3.89 -30.81 -8.73
N ALA A 79 4.82 -30.41 -7.86
CA ALA A 79 6.12 -31.06 -7.71
C ALA A 79 6.03 -32.41 -6.95
N ALA A 80 5.11 -32.55 -6.01
CA ALA A 80 4.89 -33.79 -5.26
C ALA A 80 4.09 -34.87 -6.03
N ALA A 81 3.52 -34.52 -7.19
CA ALA A 81 2.72 -35.40 -8.05
C ALA A 81 3.50 -35.96 -9.25
N VAL A 82 4.82 -35.73 -9.29
CA VAL A 82 5.80 -36.26 -10.26
C VAL A 82 6.72 -37.23 -9.52
#